data_AF-A0A085FP94-F1
#
_entry.id   AF-A0A085FP94-F1
#
_cell.length_a   1.000
_cell.length_b   1.000
_cell.length_c   1.000
_cell.angle_alpha   90.00
_cell.angle_beta   90.00
_cell.angle_gamma   90.00
#
_symmetry.space_group_name_H-M   'P 1'
#
loop_
_entity.id
_entity.type
_entity.pdbx_description
1 polymer ?
#
loop_
_entity_poly.entity_id
_entity_poly.type
_entity_poly.pdbx_seq_one_letter_code
_entity_poly.pdbx_strand_id
1 'polypeptide(L)'
;MSRMTPTQIRALATVSLGVIEAVEAGGEQGAPAGVLYAAMQAQGGTFNQFLGVMGTLVRPGYLTMEDNCYFSTPTTQELKTKLTNTLAALAS
;
A
#
# COMPACT_ATOMS: atom_id res chain seq x y z
N MET A 1 -20.91 -14.14 -0.47
CA MET A 1 -19.60 -13.48 -0.65
C MET A 1 -18.57 -14.56 -0.89
N SER A 2 -17.89 -14.57 -2.05
CA SER A 2 -16.80 -15.53 -2.27
C SER A 2 -15.65 -15.18 -1.34
N ARG A 3 -15.12 -16.15 -0.58
CA ARG A 3 -13.89 -15.95 0.19
C ARG A 3 -12.74 -15.72 -0.79
N MET A 4 -11.83 -14.79 -0.47
CA MET A 4 -10.61 -14.59 -1.25
C MET A 4 -9.74 -15.84 -1.21
N THR A 5 -9.12 -16.19 -2.33
CA THR A 5 -8.18 -17.32 -2.38
C THR A 5 -6.85 -16.94 -1.73
N PRO A 6 -6.05 -17.92 -1.25
CA PRO A 6 -4.70 -17.68 -0.75
C PRO A 6 -3.83 -16.83 -1.69
N THR A 7 -3.91 -17.10 -2.99
CA THR A 7 -3.18 -16.34 -4.02
C THR A 7 -3.62 -14.87 -4.10
N GLN A 8 -4.93 -14.62 -4.03
CA GLN A 8 -5.47 -13.25 -4.02
C GLN A 8 -5.04 -12.49 -2.76
N ILE A 9 -5.07 -13.14 -1.59
CA ILE A 9 -4.61 -12.55 -0.33
C ILE A 9 -3.12 -12.22 -0.40
N ARG A 10 -2.31 -13.16 -0.90
CA ARG A 10 -0.86 -12.95 -1.09
C ARG A 10 -0.58 -11.75 -1.99
N ALA A 11 -1.23 -11.68 -3.15
CA ALA A 11 -1.05 -10.57 -4.09
C ALA A 11 -1.40 -9.21 -3.46
N LEU A 12 -2.55 -9.11 -2.79
CA LEU A 12 -2.98 -7.88 -2.13
C LEU A 12 -2.03 -7.46 -0.99
N ALA A 13 -1.56 -8.42 -0.19
CA ALA A 13 -0.63 -8.15 0.89
C ALA A 13 0.72 -7.66 0.36
N THR A 14 1.25 -8.29 -0.69
CA THR A 14 2.51 -7.88 -1.33
C THR A 14 2.42 -6.49 -1.93
N VAL A 15 1.36 -6.17 -2.68
CA VAL A 15 1.16 -4.82 -3.24
C VAL A 15 1.04 -3.77 -2.13
N SER A 16 0.27 -4.06 -1.09
CA SER A 16 0.07 -3.12 0.02
C SER A 16 1.38 -2.87 0.78
N LEU A 17 2.19 -3.90 1.02
CA LEU A 17 3.51 -3.76 1.65
C LEU A 17 4.44 -2.90 0.78
N GLY A 18 4.52 -3.16 -0.52
CA GLY A 18 5.38 -2.37 -1.41
C GLY A 18 5.01 -0.89 -1.44
N VAL A 19 3.71 -0.55 -1.38
CA VAL A 19 3.28 0.85 -1.25
C VAL A 19 3.70 1.45 0.09
N ILE A 20 3.49 0.72 1.20
CA ILE A 20 3.89 1.18 2.54
C ILE A 20 5.40 1.45 2.59
N GLU A 21 6.21 0.52 2.08
CA GLU A 21 7.67 0.66 2.02
C GLU A 21 8.11 1.86 1.18
N ALA A 22 7.46 2.09 0.04
CA ALA A 22 7.73 3.26 -0.80
C ALA A 22 7.38 4.58 -0.09
N VAL A 23 6.29 4.61 0.69
CA VAL A 23 5.90 5.79 1.48
C VAL A 23 6.88 6.04 2.62
N GLU A 24 7.27 4.99 3.36
CA GLU A 24 8.26 5.08 4.43
C GLU A 24 9.62 5.56 3.93
N ALA A 25 10.02 5.17 2.72
CA ALA A 25 11.26 5.62 2.08
C ALA A 25 11.27 7.15 1.82
N GLY A 26 10.11 7.79 1.72
CA GLY A 26 9.98 9.25 1.62
C GLY A 26 10.26 9.99 2.93
N GLY A 27 10.24 9.29 4.08
CA GLY A 27 10.53 9.85 5.39
C GLY A 27 9.67 11.10 5.71
N GLU A 28 10.31 12.11 6.30
CA GLU A 28 9.67 13.38 6.67
C GLU A 28 9.22 14.23 5.48
N GLN A 29 9.74 13.96 4.27
CA GLN A 29 9.35 14.67 3.05
C GLN A 29 8.07 14.10 2.43
N GLY A 30 7.69 12.89 2.85
CA GLY A 30 6.60 12.12 2.27
C GLY A 30 6.92 11.60 0.87
N ALA A 31 6.12 10.67 0.39
CA ALA A 31 6.25 10.11 -0.95
C ALA A 31 5.35 10.86 -1.93
N PRO A 32 5.89 11.53 -2.96
CA PRO A 32 5.09 12.29 -3.91
C PRO A 32 4.12 11.39 -4.67
N ALA A 33 2.83 11.75 -4.68
CA ALA A 33 1.77 10.97 -5.33
C ALA A 33 2.04 10.75 -6.82
N GLY A 34 2.58 11.77 -7.51
CA GLY A 34 2.95 11.67 -8.92
C GLY A 34 4.08 10.66 -9.18
N VAL A 35 5.05 10.55 -8.26
CA VAL A 35 6.16 9.60 -8.38
C VAL A 35 5.67 8.17 -8.14
N LEU A 36 4.85 7.97 -7.11
CA LEU A 36 4.21 6.66 -6.84
C LEU A 36 3.30 6.23 -8.00
N TYR A 37 2.52 7.15 -8.55
CA TYR A 37 1.69 6.88 -9.71
C TYR A 37 2.55 6.52 -10.94
N ALA A 38 3.61 7.27 -11.23
CA ALA A 38 4.50 6.97 -12.34
C ALA A 38 5.15 5.58 -12.22
N ALA A 39 5.57 5.19 -11.00
CA ALA A 39 6.10 3.86 -10.74
C ALA A 39 5.06 2.75 -10.99
N MET A 40 3.81 2.94 -10.52
CA MET A 40 2.72 2.00 -10.77
C MET A 40 2.35 1.95 -12.26
N GLN A 41 2.35 3.10 -12.93
CA GLN A 41 2.07 3.21 -14.37
C GLN A 41 3.11 2.48 -15.21
N ALA A 42 4.39 2.54 -14.84
CA ALA A 42 5.46 1.79 -15.49
C ALA A 42 5.25 0.27 -15.42
N GLN A 43 4.47 -0.22 -14.44
CA GLN A 43 4.07 -1.63 -14.31
C GLN A 43 2.71 -1.93 -14.96
N GLY A 44 2.17 -1.01 -15.76
CA GLY A 44 0.89 -1.17 -16.47
C GLY A 44 -0.34 -0.76 -15.64
N GLY A 45 -0.16 -0.17 -14.46
CA GLY A 45 -1.27 0.33 -13.64
C GLY A 45 -1.90 1.60 -14.22
N THR A 46 -3.23 1.65 -14.21
CA THR A 46 -4.00 2.85 -14.57
C THR A 46 -4.10 3.82 -13.39
N PHE A 47 -4.42 5.07 -13.68
CA PHE A 47 -4.66 6.07 -12.63
C PHE A 47 -5.80 5.68 -11.68
N ASN A 48 -6.88 5.09 -12.19
CA ASN A 48 -7.99 4.62 -11.36
C ASN A 48 -7.58 3.47 -10.42
N GLN A 49 -6.70 2.57 -10.88
CA GLN A 49 -6.14 1.51 -10.03
C GLN A 49 -5.24 2.11 -8.94
N PHE A 50 -4.41 3.10 -9.27
CA PHE A 50 -3.63 3.85 -8.30
C PHE A 50 -4.51 4.50 -7.23
N LEU A 51 -5.54 5.24 -7.63
CA LEU A 51 -6.49 5.85 -6.69
C LEU A 51 -7.21 4.80 -5.83
N GLY A 52 -7.55 3.65 -6.41
CA GLY A 52 -8.13 2.52 -5.69
C GLY A 52 -7.20 2.01 -4.59
N VAL A 53 -5.95 1.72 -4.93
CA VAL A 53 -4.93 1.22 -3.98
C VAL A 53 -4.59 2.25 -2.92
N MET A 54 -4.34 3.50 -3.29
CA MET A 54 -4.04 4.54 -2.30
C MET A 54 -5.26 4.79 -1.40
N GLY A 55 -6.47 4.77 -1.96
CA GLY A 55 -7.70 4.93 -1.21
C GLY A 55 -7.93 3.86 -0.14
N THR A 56 -7.50 2.61 -0.35
CA THR A 56 -7.63 1.55 0.66
C THR A 56 -6.66 1.72 1.83
N LEU A 57 -5.58 2.48 1.66
CA LEU A 57 -4.62 2.79 2.70
C LEU A 57 -4.94 4.12 3.41
N VAL A 58 -5.38 5.12 2.65
CA VAL A 58 -5.70 6.45 3.19
C VAL A 58 -7.01 6.47 3.96
N ARG A 59 -8.09 5.88 3.43
CA ARG A 59 -9.43 5.97 4.06
C ARG A 59 -9.45 5.38 5.48
N PRO A 60 -8.80 4.23 5.77
CA PRO A 60 -8.73 3.70 7.13
C PRO A 60 -7.70 4.41 8.03
N GLY A 61 -6.95 5.39 7.50
CA GLY A 61 -5.94 6.15 8.24
C GLY A 61 -4.58 5.48 8.34
N TYR A 62 -4.28 4.47 7.51
CA TYR A 62 -2.94 3.87 7.45
C TYR A 62 -1.93 4.75 6.74
N LEU A 63 -2.39 5.65 5.88
CA LEU A 63 -1.58 6.71 5.28
C LEU A 63 -2.37 8.02 5.38
N THR A 64 -1.68 9.15 5.41
CA THR A 64 -2.27 10.47 5.19
C THR A 64 -1.72 11.08 3.91
N MET A 65 -2.45 12.05 3.36
CA MET A 65 -2.02 12.80 2.18
C MET A 65 -2.01 14.28 2.51
N GLU A 66 -0.84 14.91 2.35
CA GLU A 66 -0.62 16.34 2.62
C GLU A 66 0.23 16.90 1.47
N ASP A 67 -0.18 18.02 0.89
CA ASP A 67 0.52 18.69 -0.21
C ASP A 67 0.93 17.78 -1.40
N ASN A 68 0.07 16.81 -1.74
CA ASN A 68 0.30 15.77 -2.76
C ASN A 68 1.42 14.76 -2.44
N CYS A 69 1.86 14.69 -1.19
CA CYS A 69 2.72 13.64 -0.66
C CYS A 69 1.92 12.71 0.26
N TYR A 70 2.25 11.42 0.24
CA TYR A 70 1.74 10.45 1.19
C TYR A 70 2.71 10.27 2.35
N PHE A 71 2.16 10.10 3.54
CA PHE A 71 2.91 9.91 4.77
C PHE A 71 2.38 8.70 5.54
N SER A 72 3.29 8.00 6.21
CA SER A 72 2.92 6.96 7.16
C SER A 72 2.34 7.58 8.43
N THR A 73 1.38 6.89 9.01
CA THR A 73 0.77 7.21 10.30
C THR A 73 1.21 6.19 11.36
N PRO A 74 0.87 6.38 12.65
CA PRO A 74 1.14 5.37 13.67
C PRO A 74 0.51 3.99 13.36
N THR A 75 -0.63 3.95 12.67
CA THR A 75 -1.33 2.69 12.35
C THR A 75 -0.74 1.99 11.13
N THR A 76 0.14 2.63 10.35
CA THR A 76 0.85 1.98 9.23
C THR A 76 1.63 0.77 9.71
N GLN A 77 2.32 0.87 10.85
CA GLN A 77 3.15 -0.22 11.39
C GLN A 77 2.31 -1.43 11.82
N GLU A 78 1.12 -1.18 12.37
CA GLU A 78 0.19 -2.25 12.71
C GLU A 78 -0.27 -3.01 11.46
N LEU A 79 -0.62 -2.28 10.39
CA LEU A 79 -0.99 -2.90 9.12
C LEU A 79 0.20 -3.67 8.54
N LYS A 80 1.38 -3.07 8.49
CA LYS A 80 2.61 -3.72 7.99
C LYS A 80 2.86 -5.04 8.70
N THR A 81 2.75 -5.06 10.03
CA THR A 81 2.89 -6.28 10.85
C THR A 81 1.84 -7.33 10.49
N LYS A 82 0.56 -6.92 10.35
CA LYS A 82 -0.53 -7.83 9.96
C LYS A 82 -0.30 -8.44 8.58
N LEU A 83 0.15 -7.65 7.61
CA LEU A 83 0.44 -8.10 6.25
C LEU A 83 1.63 -9.07 6.23
N THR A 84 2.72 -8.77 6.93
CA THR A 84 3.89 -9.65 7.05
C THR A 84 3.50 -11.00 7.67
N ASN A 85 2.73 -11.00 8.75
CA ASN A 85 2.25 -12.22 9.40
C ASN A 85 1.33 -13.02 8.48
N THR A 86 0.48 -12.34 7.71
CA THR A 86 -0.40 -12.98 6.72
C THR A 86 0.43 -13.70 5.65
N LEU A 87 1.48 -13.05 5.12
CA LEU A 87 2.35 -13.66 4.12
C LEU A 87 3.13 -14.85 4.67
N ALA A 88 3.62 -14.76 5.91
CA ALA A 88 4.29 -15.87 6.58
C ALA A 88 3.37 -17.08 6.74
N ALA A 89 2.12 -16.87 7.17
CA ALA A 89 1.13 -17.94 7.33
C ALA A 89 0.70 -18.59 6.00
N LEU A 90 0.86 -17.90 4.88
CA LEU A 90 0.58 -18.46 3.54
C LEU A 90 1.79 -19.19 2.93
N ALA A 91 2.96 -19.14 3.57
CA ALA A 91 4.18 -19.80 3.12
C ALA A 91 4.45 -21.13 3.85
N SER A 92 3.78 -21.37 4.99
CA SER A 92 3.72 -22.63 5.72
C SER A 92 2.66 -23.57 5.16
#